data_AF-U3U1F2-F1
#
_entry.id   AF-U3U1F2-F1
#
_cell.length_a   1.000
_cell.length_b   1.000
_cell.length_c   1.000
_cell.angle_alpha   90.00
_cell.angle_beta   90.00
_cell.angle_gamma   90.00
#
_symmetry.space_group_name_H-M   'P 1'
#
loop_
_entity.id
_entity.type
_entity.pdbx_description
1 polymer ?
#
loop_
_entity_poly.entity_id
_entity_poly.type
_entity_poly.pdbx_seq_one_letter_code
_entity_poly.pdbx_strand_id
1 'polypeptide(L)'
;MEPAIERLAQEYNVIIFPVSVVNDGGDAVEKIVPLLCQKDPVRRATGWQALFRADAGMSVPGHAAGAPIDAACQKAAKAAVAVNDLGFRQFGFEGTPWVLTDTGFRLSTGLLAEPARIDLFLKTTDPMSPEQADRFLKTVNTRE
;
A
#
# COMPACT_ATOMS: atom_id res chain seq x y z
N MET A 1 -8.23 -5.19 -2.39
CA MET A 1 -7.51 -4.04 -1.82
C MET A 1 -8.52 -3.28 -0.97
N GLU A 2 -8.10 -2.54 0.06
CA GLU A 2 -9.09 -1.74 0.80
C GLU A 2 -9.84 -0.79 -0.16
N PRO A 3 -11.17 -0.66 -0.05
CA PRO A 3 -11.98 0.08 -1.03
C PRO A 3 -11.54 1.53 -1.26
N ALA A 4 -11.02 2.18 -0.21
CA ALA A 4 -10.52 3.55 -0.29
C ALA A 4 -9.28 3.66 -1.20
N ILE A 5 -8.34 2.71 -1.08
CA ILE A 5 -7.13 2.65 -1.92
C ILE A 5 -7.49 2.25 -3.35
N GLU A 6 -8.48 1.36 -3.54
CA GLU A 6 -8.97 1.00 -4.87
C GLU A 6 -9.57 2.18 -5.61
N ARG A 7 -10.37 3.00 -4.93
CA ARG A 7 -10.87 4.25 -5.50
C ARG A 7 -9.72 5.22 -5.82
N LEU A 8 -8.74 5.38 -4.93
CA LEU A 8 -7.57 6.22 -5.18
C LEU A 8 -6.80 5.78 -6.44
N ALA A 9 -6.65 4.46 -6.64
CA ALA A 9 -5.96 3.89 -7.78
C ALA A 9 -6.66 4.12 -9.13
N GLN A 10 -7.92 4.59 -9.15
CA GLN A 10 -8.61 4.97 -10.39
C GLN A 10 -8.17 6.34 -10.91
N GLU A 11 -7.70 7.21 -10.01
CA GLU A 11 -7.33 8.61 -10.33
C GLU A 11 -5.82 8.84 -10.21
N TYR A 12 -5.12 8.05 -9.39
CA TYR A 12 -3.70 8.21 -9.09
C TYR A 12 -2.91 6.92 -9.24
N ASN A 13 -1.61 7.05 -9.50
CA ASN A 13 -0.68 5.94 -9.42
C ASN A 13 -0.40 5.59 -7.96
N VAL A 14 -0.87 4.42 -7.52
CA VAL A 14 -0.63 3.92 -6.16
C VAL A 14 0.55 2.95 -6.16
N ILE A 15 1.60 3.28 -5.40
CA ILE A 15 2.74 2.40 -5.17
C ILE A 15 2.57 1.71 -3.82
N ILE A 16 2.53 0.37 -3.83
CA ILE A 16 2.35 -0.44 -2.63
C ILE A 16 3.72 -0.92 -2.14
N PHE A 17 4.05 -0.58 -0.89
CA PHE A 17 5.20 -1.12 -0.16
C PHE A 17 4.71 -2.14 0.86
N PRO A 18 4.71 -3.44 0.53
CA PRO A 18 4.17 -4.44 1.43
C PRO A 18 5.08 -4.66 2.63
N VAL A 19 4.46 -4.83 3.79
CA VAL A 19 5.08 -5.11 5.09
C VAL A 19 4.50 -6.38 5.69
N SER A 20 5.23 -7.00 6.62
CA SER A 20 4.85 -8.22 7.34
C SER A 20 4.57 -7.98 8.83
N VAL A 21 4.37 -6.73 9.23
CA VAL A 21 4.28 -6.29 10.64
C VAL A 21 3.01 -6.73 11.37
N VAL A 22 1.95 -7.10 10.64
CA VAL A 22 0.71 -7.63 11.22
C VAL A 22 0.78 -9.15 11.24
N ASN A 23 1.12 -9.72 12.40
CA ASN A 23 1.30 -11.16 12.61
C ASN A 23 -0.02 -11.89 12.90
N ASP A 24 -1.09 -11.56 12.18
CA ASP A 24 -2.44 -12.12 12.40
C ASP A 24 -2.62 -13.52 11.76
N GLY A 25 -1.56 -14.34 11.72
CA GLY A 25 -1.63 -15.70 11.15
C GLY A 25 -0.38 -16.27 10.47
N GLY A 26 0.72 -15.50 10.39
CA GLY A 26 2.08 -16.03 10.13
C GLY A 26 2.51 -16.24 8.67
N ASP A 27 1.71 -15.91 7.65
CA ASP A 27 2.04 -16.22 6.24
C ASP A 27 2.05 -15.01 5.28
N ALA A 28 2.02 -13.77 5.78
CA ALA A 28 1.91 -12.56 4.95
C ALA A 28 2.99 -12.51 3.85
N VAL A 29 4.23 -12.87 4.20
CA VAL A 29 5.35 -12.94 3.25
C VAL A 29 5.09 -13.98 2.15
N GLU A 30 4.50 -15.13 2.48
CA GLU A 30 4.21 -16.19 1.51
C GLU A 30 3.12 -15.77 0.51
N LYS A 31 2.16 -14.98 0.96
CA LYS A 31 1.11 -14.38 0.11
C LYS A 31 1.62 -13.24 -0.77
N ILE A 32 2.55 -12.43 -0.25
CA ILE A 32 3.11 -11.25 -0.93
C ILE A 32 4.12 -11.65 -2.02
N VAL A 33 4.99 -12.63 -1.75
CA VAL A 33 6.09 -13.02 -2.65
C VAL A 33 5.63 -13.35 -4.09
N PRO A 34 4.56 -14.15 -4.32
CA PRO A 34 4.03 -14.40 -5.65
C PRO A 34 3.63 -13.14 -6.41
N LEU A 35 3.11 -12.13 -5.70
CA LEU A 35 2.71 -10.86 -6.30
C LEU A 35 3.92 -10.02 -6.69
N LEU A 36 4.93 -9.93 -5.83
CA LEU A 36 6.17 -9.22 -6.16
C LEU A 36 6.90 -9.87 -7.33
N CYS A 37 6.80 -11.19 -7.48
CA CYS A 37 7.39 -11.94 -8.59
C CYS A 37 6.52 -12.01 -9.86
N GLN A 38 5.26 -11.58 -9.82
CA GLN A 38 4.39 -11.58 -10.98
C GLN A 38 4.88 -10.53 -11.99
N LYS A 39 5.30 -10.92 -13.19
CA LYS A 39 5.83 -9.99 -14.21
C LYS A 39 4.75 -9.22 -14.95
N ASP A 40 3.57 -9.83 -15.11
CA ASP A 40 2.43 -9.19 -15.77
C ASP A 40 1.78 -8.16 -14.83
N PRO A 41 1.74 -6.86 -15.20
CA PRO A 41 1.23 -5.81 -14.33
C PRO A 41 -0.27 -5.93 -14.02
N VAL A 42 -1.06 -6.44 -14.97
CA VAL A 42 -2.52 -6.62 -14.79
C VAL A 42 -2.78 -7.77 -13.81
N ARG A 43 -2.07 -8.89 -13.97
CA ARG A 43 -2.16 -10.01 -13.03
C ARG A 43 -1.64 -9.63 -11.66
N ARG A 44 -0.60 -8.80 -11.59
CA ARG A 44 -0.05 -8.29 -10.33
C ARG A 44 -1.08 -7.43 -9.61
N ALA A 45 -1.68 -6.45 -10.29
CA ALA A 45 -2.72 -5.59 -9.73
C ALA A 45 -3.95 -6.38 -9.27
N THR A 46 -4.41 -7.32 -10.09
CA THR A 46 -5.54 -8.21 -9.74
C THR A 46 -5.21 -9.07 -8.52
N GLY A 47 -3.99 -9.59 -8.43
CA GLY A 47 -3.53 -10.37 -7.28
C GLY A 47 -3.48 -9.54 -5.99
N TRP A 48 -3.02 -8.28 -6.04
CA TRP A 48 -3.10 -7.35 -4.92
C TRP A 48 -4.55 -7.08 -4.49
N GLN A 49 -5.47 -6.98 -5.44
CA GLN A 49 -6.88 -6.82 -5.11
C GLN A 49 -7.43 -8.07 -4.40
N ALA A 50 -7.08 -9.26 -4.88
CA ALA A 50 -7.53 -10.55 -4.36
C ALA A 50 -7.13 -10.79 -2.90
N LEU A 51 -5.98 -10.28 -2.43
CA LEU A 51 -5.54 -10.45 -1.03
C LEU A 51 -6.51 -9.89 0.01
N PHE A 52 -7.38 -8.94 -0.35
CA PHE A 52 -8.29 -8.29 0.59
C PHE A 52 -9.77 -8.55 0.26
N ARG A 53 -10.07 -9.51 -0.62
CA ARG A 53 -11.45 -9.95 -0.83
C ARG A 53 -11.86 -10.84 0.35
N ALA A 54 -13.16 -10.86 0.66
CA ALA A 54 -13.70 -11.65 1.76
C ALA A 54 -13.45 -13.18 1.60
N ASP A 55 -13.16 -13.64 0.38
CA ASP A 55 -12.78 -15.00 0.04
C ASP A 55 -11.26 -15.24 -0.04
N ALA A 56 -10.44 -14.25 0.35
CA ALA A 56 -8.98 -14.37 0.36
C ALA A 56 -8.55 -15.51 1.30
N GLY A 57 -8.09 -16.62 0.71
CA GLY A 57 -7.71 -17.84 1.45
C GLY A 57 -8.69 -19.00 1.32
N MET A 58 -9.88 -18.80 0.74
CA MET A 58 -10.73 -19.91 0.33
C MET A 58 -10.18 -20.53 -0.96
N SER A 59 -9.85 -21.83 -0.90
CA SER A 59 -9.43 -22.56 -2.10
C SER A 59 -10.62 -22.70 -3.04
N VAL A 60 -10.64 -21.93 -4.12
CA VAL A 60 -11.66 -22.05 -5.17
C VAL A 60 -11.33 -23.29 -6.02
N PRO A 61 -12.20 -24.32 -6.07
CA PRO A 61 -11.97 -25.49 -6.91
C PRO A 61 -11.75 -25.06 -8.38
N GLY A 62 -10.63 -25.46 -8.98
CA GLY A 62 -10.28 -25.12 -10.36
C GLY A 62 -9.29 -23.96 -10.53
N HIS A 63 -8.87 -23.29 -9.46
CA HIS A 63 -7.71 -22.38 -9.53
C HIS A 63 -6.41 -23.20 -9.58
N ALA A 64 -5.72 -23.15 -10.72
CA ALA A 64 -4.43 -23.80 -10.89
C ALA A 64 -3.42 -23.29 -9.86
N ALA A 65 -2.67 -24.20 -9.25
CA ALA A 65 -1.50 -23.85 -8.46
C ALA A 65 -0.63 -22.90 -9.30
N GLY A 66 -0.29 -21.74 -8.75
CA GLY A 66 0.49 -20.72 -9.44
C GLY A 66 1.78 -21.33 -10.00
N ALA A 67 2.22 -20.85 -11.16
CA ALA A 67 3.48 -21.30 -11.75
C ALA A 67 4.62 -21.19 -10.71
N PRO A 68 5.57 -22.15 -10.68
CA PRO A 68 6.66 -22.12 -9.73
C PRO A 68 7.43 -20.80 -9.84
N ILE A 69 7.66 -20.17 -8.69
CA ILE A 69 8.36 -18.89 -8.60
C ILE A 69 9.86 -19.15 -8.72
N ASP A 70 10.53 -18.37 -9.56
CA ASP A 70 11.98 -18.39 -9.66
C ASP A 70 12.65 -18.11 -8.29
N ALA A 71 13.64 -18.94 -7.92
CA ALA A 71 14.26 -18.89 -6.60
C ALA A 71 15.00 -17.56 -6.34
N ALA A 72 15.60 -16.96 -7.38
CA ALA A 72 16.26 -15.67 -7.24
C ALA A 72 15.23 -14.55 -6.99
N CYS A 73 14.10 -14.58 -7.71
CA CYS A 73 12.99 -13.66 -7.47
C CYS A 73 12.41 -13.83 -6.05
N GLN A 74 12.18 -15.07 -5.61
CA GLN A 74 11.68 -15.35 -4.27
C GLN A 74 12.60 -14.75 -3.18
N LYS A 75 13.92 -14.92 -3.34
CA LYS A 75 14.90 -14.33 -2.41
C LYS A 75 14.85 -12.80 -2.42
N ALA A 76 14.80 -12.19 -3.60
CA ALA A 76 14.73 -10.73 -3.74
C ALA A 76 13.42 -10.15 -3.17
N ALA A 77 12.29 -10.79 -3.42
CA ALA A 77 10.99 -10.39 -2.89
C ALA A 77 10.95 -10.44 -1.36
N LYS A 78 11.47 -11.52 -0.74
CA LYS A 78 11.60 -11.62 0.72
C LYS A 78 12.48 -10.52 1.30
N ALA A 79 13.60 -10.22 0.64
CA ALA A 79 14.49 -9.13 1.06
C ALA A 79 13.81 -7.75 0.94
N ALA A 80 13.04 -7.50 -0.12
CA ALA A 80 12.29 -6.27 -0.29
C ALA A 80 11.26 -6.06 0.84
N VAL A 81 10.52 -7.11 1.21
CA VAL A 81 9.59 -7.04 2.36
C VAL A 81 10.34 -6.74 3.65
N ALA A 82 11.49 -7.38 3.90
CA ALA A 82 12.30 -7.11 5.09
C ALA A 82 12.84 -5.66 5.15
N VAL A 83 13.21 -5.09 4.01
CA VAL A 83 13.62 -3.67 3.92
C VAL A 83 12.43 -2.75 4.20
N ASN A 84 11.25 -3.06 3.67
CA ASN A 84 10.04 -2.30 3.95
C ASN A 84 9.67 -2.35 5.43
N ASP A 85 9.80 -3.52 6.08
CA ASP A 85 9.54 -3.67 7.52
C ASP A 85 10.51 -2.85 8.37
N LEU A 86 11.77 -2.75 7.96
CA LEU A 86 12.73 -1.86 8.60
C LEU A 86 12.30 -0.40 8.45
N GLY A 87 11.95 0.03 7.23
CA GLY A 87 11.46 1.38 6.97
C GLY A 87 10.21 1.71 7.80
N PHE A 88 9.22 0.81 7.80
CA PHE A 88 7.97 0.95 8.57
C PHE A 88 8.24 1.24 10.05
N ARG A 89 9.15 0.47 10.67
CA ARG A 89 9.53 0.68 12.07
C ARG A 89 10.34 1.97 12.28
N GLN A 90 11.29 2.25 11.39
CA GLN A 90 12.18 3.40 11.53
C GLN A 90 11.44 4.74 11.35
N PHE A 91 10.44 4.80 10.46
CA PHE A 91 9.59 5.96 10.29
C PHE A 91 8.47 6.08 11.33
N GLY A 92 8.32 5.09 12.22
CA GLY A 92 7.34 5.10 13.30
C GLY A 92 5.89 5.03 12.81
N PHE A 93 5.63 4.32 11.72
CA PHE A 93 4.25 4.13 11.25
C PHE A 93 3.47 3.26 12.25
N GLU A 94 2.28 3.73 12.63
CA GLU A 94 1.50 3.13 13.73
C GLU A 94 0.59 1.98 13.27
N GLY A 95 0.47 1.77 11.96
CA GLY A 95 -0.39 0.73 11.40
C GLY A 95 -0.42 0.74 9.87
N THR A 96 -1.20 -0.19 9.30
CA THR A 96 -1.44 -0.30 7.86
C THR A 96 -2.94 -0.12 7.55
N PRO A 97 -3.31 0.56 6.45
CA PRO A 97 -2.41 1.24 5.52
C PRO A 97 -1.88 2.56 6.08
N TRP A 98 -0.66 2.92 5.68
CA TRP A 98 -0.08 4.25 5.88
C TRP A 98 0.21 4.86 4.50
N VAL A 99 -0.56 5.88 4.11
CA VAL A 99 -0.51 6.44 2.75
C VAL A 99 0.24 7.75 2.76
N LEU A 100 1.20 7.88 1.84
CA LEU A 100 2.01 9.07 1.64
C LEU A 100 1.83 9.60 0.21
N THR A 101 1.86 10.92 0.05
CA THR A 101 2.07 11.55 -1.26
C THR A 101 3.51 11.36 -1.72
N ASP A 102 3.79 11.62 -3.00
CA ASP A 102 5.16 11.59 -3.55
C ASP A 102 6.10 12.63 -2.90
N THR A 103 5.52 13.72 -2.39
CA THR A 103 6.17 14.75 -1.58
C THR A 103 6.32 14.37 -0.10
N GLY A 104 5.83 13.20 0.32
CA GLY A 104 6.03 12.63 1.66
C GLY A 104 4.95 13.01 2.69
N PHE A 105 3.84 13.61 2.28
CA PHE A 105 2.75 13.97 3.20
C PHE A 105 1.83 12.80 3.47
N ARG A 106 1.48 12.59 4.75
CA ARG A 106 0.52 11.55 5.15
C ARG A 106 -0.90 11.95 4.76
N LEU A 107 -1.58 11.07 4.03
CA LEU A 107 -3.02 11.16 3.81
C LEU A 107 -3.75 10.43 4.96
N SER A 108 -4.66 11.12 5.64
CA SER A 108 -5.49 10.49 6.68
C SER A 108 -6.54 9.57 6.06
N THR A 109 -6.98 8.55 6.79
CA THR A 109 -8.00 7.60 6.32
C THR A 109 -9.31 8.30 5.91
N GLY A 110 -9.68 9.38 6.61
CA GLY A 110 -10.84 10.20 6.26
C GLY A 110 -10.71 10.89 4.90
N LEU A 111 -9.51 11.36 4.54
CA LEU A 111 -9.23 11.93 3.22
C LEU A 111 -9.30 10.87 2.11
N LEU A 112 -8.89 9.63 2.39
CA LEU A 112 -8.96 8.53 1.42
C LEU A 112 -10.40 8.17 1.00
N ALA A 113 -11.40 8.56 1.79
CA ALA A 113 -12.81 8.38 1.45
C ALA A 113 -13.37 9.46 0.50
N GLU A 114 -12.64 10.56 0.29
CA GLU A 114 -13.11 11.75 -0.44
C GLU A 114 -12.11 12.20 -1.52
N PRO A 115 -12.13 11.59 -2.74
CA PRO A 115 -11.13 11.86 -3.79
C PRO A 115 -11.00 13.34 -4.17
N ALA A 116 -12.12 14.06 -4.25
CA ALA A 116 -12.12 15.50 -4.56
C ALA A 116 -11.34 16.34 -3.54
N ARG A 117 -11.27 15.90 -2.27
CA ARG A 117 -10.45 16.55 -1.24
C ARG A 117 -8.98 16.21 -1.36
N ILE A 118 -8.64 15.03 -1.90
CA ILE A 118 -7.26 14.63 -2.18
C ILE A 118 -6.69 15.48 -3.30
N ASP A 119 -7.44 15.68 -4.40
CA ASP A 119 -7.01 16.52 -5.51
C ASP A 119 -6.73 17.96 -5.07
N LEU A 120 -7.63 18.54 -4.25
CA LEU A 120 -7.44 19.86 -3.68
C LEU A 120 -6.25 19.89 -2.72
N PHE A 121 -6.08 18.86 -1.89
CA PHE A 121 -4.94 18.73 -0.98
C PHE A 121 -3.62 18.72 -1.75
N LEU A 122 -3.46 17.83 -2.74
CA LEU A 122 -2.27 17.71 -3.56
C LEU A 122 -1.94 19.03 -4.28
N LYS A 123 -2.91 19.61 -4.99
CA LYS A 123 -2.73 20.91 -5.67
C LYS A 123 -2.30 22.03 -4.72
N THR A 124 -2.71 21.96 -3.46
CA THR A 124 -2.34 22.94 -2.44
C THR A 124 -0.94 22.67 -1.90
N THR A 125 -0.58 21.41 -1.65
CA THR A 125 0.69 21.04 -0.99
C THR A 125 1.88 20.88 -1.94
N ASP A 126 1.66 20.48 -3.18
CA ASP A 126 2.72 20.25 -4.18
C ASP A 126 3.61 21.47 -4.44
N PRO A 127 3.09 22.72 -4.50
CA PRO A 127 3.95 23.90 -4.65
C PRO A 127 4.58 24.38 -3.33
N MET A 128 4.28 23.77 -2.19
CA MET A 128 4.76 24.23 -0.88
C MET A 128 6.15 23.68 -0.55
N SER A 129 6.97 24.48 0.14
CA SER A 129 8.15 23.94 0.81
C SER A 129 7.74 23.00 1.96
N PRO A 130 8.61 22.07 2.39
CA PRO A 130 8.31 21.18 3.53
C PRO A 130 7.85 21.94 4.79
N GLU A 131 8.42 23.11 5.07
CA GLU A 131 8.06 23.94 6.24
C GLU A 131 6.71 24.66 6.06
N GLN A 132 6.32 24.99 4.83
CA GLN A 132 5.01 25.57 4.54
C GLN A 132 3.92 24.51 4.69
N ALA A 133 4.17 23.32 4.16
CA ALA A 133 3.24 22.21 4.24
C ALA A 133 3.06 21.69 5.68
N ASP A 134 4.13 21.60 6.48
CA ASP A 134 4.02 21.22 7.90
C ASP A 134 3.14 22.19 8.70
N ARG A 135 3.26 23.50 8.43
CA ARG A 135 2.37 24.51 9.02
C ARG A 135 0.94 24.38 8.56
N PHE A 136 0.72 24.16 7.26
CA PHE A 136 -0.62 23.92 6.72
C PHE A 136 -1.25 22.69 7.38
N LEU A 137 -0.55 21.55 7.41
CA LEU A 137 -1.02 20.30 8.02
C LEU A 137 -1.39 20.46 9.50
N LYS A 138 -0.59 21.20 10.27
CA LYS A 138 -0.92 21.54 11.67
C LYS A 138 -2.23 22.31 11.79
N THR A 139 -2.58 23.17 10.84
CA THR A 139 -3.86 23.88 10.85
C THR A 139 -5.05 23.04 10.39
N VAL A 140 -4.83 22.03 9.54
CA VAL A 140 -5.91 21.16 9.06
C VAL A 140 -6.19 20.02 10.06
N ASN A 141 -5.15 19.47 10.70
CA ASN A 141 -5.28 18.37 11.67
C ASN A 141 -5.66 18.81 13.09
N THR A 142 -5.70 20.11 13.40
CA THR A 142 -6.12 20.62 14.73
C THR A 142 -7.62 20.87 14.85
N ARG A 143 -8.40 20.61 13.79
CA ARG A 143 -9.86 20.65 13.83
C ARG A 143 -10.40 19.23 14.01
N GLU A 144 -10.30 18.72 15.23
CA GLU A 144 -11.17 17.64 15.73
C GLU A 144 -12.31 18.24 16.56
#